data_AF-A0A2N7Q1A8-F1
#
_entry.id   AF-A0A2N7Q1A8-F1
#
_cell.length_a   1.000
_cell.length_b   1.000
_cell.length_c   1.000
_cell.angle_alpha   90.00
_cell.angle_beta   90.00
_cell.angle_gamma   90.00
#
_symmetry.space_group_name_H-M   'P 1'
#
loop_
_entity.id
_entity.type
_entity.pdbx_description
1 polymer ?
#
loop_
_entity_poly.entity_id
_entity_poly.type
_entity_poly.pdbx_seq_one_letter_code
_entity_poly.pdbx_strand_id
1 'polypeptide(L)'
;MHKDWSNTYKFLHWIFAPLIALQLLLSLFMSSKKQGLPYLLFNIHITIGPILAGVIIALWIYILTNNSIRAHFFPYSHWDEVVSDFKNLIRFKLAETGPRPGLPGFVHGLGLIDVSIVLIAGVVMHFLFPFSLKDPSLKPIVYIFMEIHDFFGNSMWVYMVGHAFMALLHRVVSK
;
A
#
# COMPACT_ATOMS: atom_id res chain seq x y z
N MET A 1 11.59 -24.37 13.33
CA MET A 1 10.85 -23.30 14.04
C MET A 1 10.39 -22.30 13.01
N HIS A 2 9.09 -22.18 12.76
CA HIS A 2 8.56 -21.05 11.96
C HIS A 2 8.92 -19.76 12.71
N LYS A 3 9.66 -18.86 12.07
CA LYS A 3 9.86 -17.52 12.63
C LYS A 3 8.52 -16.81 12.61
N ASP A 4 8.08 -16.34 13.76
CA ASP A 4 6.90 -15.50 13.86
C ASP A 4 7.23 -14.05 13.51
N TRP A 5 6.24 -13.35 12.95
CA TRP A 5 6.34 -11.90 12.76
C TRP A 5 6.49 -11.17 14.09
N SER A 6 7.28 -10.09 14.11
CA SER A 6 7.41 -9.24 15.29
C SER A 6 6.07 -8.64 15.69
N ASN A 7 5.84 -8.48 17.00
CA ASN A 7 4.61 -7.86 17.50
C ASN A 7 4.43 -6.43 16.97
N THR A 8 5.53 -5.69 16.80
CA THR A 8 5.54 -4.36 16.19
C THR A 8 5.02 -4.37 14.76
N TYR A 9 5.49 -5.29 13.92
CA TYR A 9 4.99 -5.40 12.54
C TYR A 9 3.52 -5.81 12.50
N LYS A 10 3.13 -6.81 13.31
CA LYS A 10 1.72 -7.23 13.41
C LYS A 10 0.82 -6.05 13.78
N PHE A 11 1.21 -5.27 14.79
CA PHE A 11 0.49 -4.07 15.22
C PHE A 11 0.38 -3.03 14.12
N LEU A 12 1.49 -2.67 13.47
CA LEU A 12 1.50 -1.71 12.36
C LEU A 12 0.60 -2.19 11.20
N HIS A 13 0.68 -3.47 10.84
CA HIS A 13 -0.16 -4.06 9.80
C HIS A 13 -1.65 -4.02 10.14
N TRP A 14 -2.02 -4.29 11.39
CA TRP A 14 -3.40 -4.17 11.87
C TRP A 14 -3.92 -2.72 11.86
N ILE A 15 -3.05 -1.72 11.73
CA ILE A 15 -3.43 -0.31 11.59
C ILE A 15 -3.47 0.10 10.12
N PHE A 16 -2.37 -0.06 9.38
CA PHE A 16 -2.29 0.50 8.03
C PHE A 16 -3.17 -0.26 7.03
N ALA A 17 -3.29 -1.58 7.13
CA ALA A 17 -4.03 -2.37 6.16
C ALA A 17 -5.53 -2.00 6.11
N PRO A 18 -6.26 -1.92 7.24
CA PRO A 18 -7.65 -1.48 7.22
C PRO A 18 -7.80 -0.01 6.82
N LEU A 19 -6.84 0.86 7.16
CA LEU A 19 -6.86 2.26 6.71
C LEU A 19 -6.71 2.37 5.19
N ILE A 20 -5.81 1.62 4.56
CA ILE A 20 -5.68 1.55 3.09
C ILE A 20 -6.98 1.02 2.48
N ALA A 21 -7.52 -0.07 3.01
CA ALA A 21 -8.78 -0.64 2.52
C ALA A 21 -9.93 0.38 2.62
N LEU A 22 -10.03 1.11 3.73
CA LEU A 22 -11.00 2.18 3.89
C LEU A 22 -10.79 3.28 2.84
N GLN A 23 -9.56 3.74 2.61
CA GLN A 23 -9.28 4.76 1.60
C GLN A 23 -9.70 4.36 0.19
N LEU A 24 -9.43 3.11 -0.18
CA LEU A 24 -9.86 2.52 -1.46
C LEU A 24 -11.38 2.39 -1.56
N LEU A 25 -12.07 2.03 -0.47
CA LEU A 25 -13.54 1.96 -0.46
C LEU A 25 -14.19 3.34 -0.58
N LEU A 26 -13.64 4.33 0.13
CA LEU A 26 -14.11 5.72 0.04
C LEU A 26 -13.94 6.28 -1.38
N SER A 27 -12.86 5.92 -2.08
CA SER A 27 -12.57 6.45 -3.40
C SER A 27 -13.56 6.01 -4.48
N LEU A 28 -14.27 4.88 -4.30
CA LEU A 28 -15.22 4.35 -5.30
C LEU A 28 -16.38 5.30 -5.60
N PHE A 29 -16.85 6.06 -4.61
CA PHE A 29 -18.07 6.87 -4.71
C PHE A 29 -17.89 8.33 -4.32
N MET A 30 -16.66 8.73 -3.96
CA MET A 30 -16.40 10.10 -3.55
C MET A 30 -16.52 11.10 -4.72
N SER A 31 -16.89 12.33 -4.40
CA SER A 31 -16.83 13.43 -5.37
C SER A 31 -16.74 14.78 -4.66
N SER A 32 -15.78 15.61 -5.07
CA SER A 32 -15.69 17.00 -4.62
C SER A 32 -16.72 17.92 -5.27
N LYS A 33 -17.43 17.46 -6.31
CA LYS A 33 -18.38 18.26 -7.10
C LYS A 33 -19.85 18.01 -6.75
N LYS A 34 -20.17 16.86 -6.13
CA LYS A 34 -21.54 16.45 -5.81
C LYS A 34 -21.79 16.54 -4.32
N GLN A 35 -22.87 17.22 -3.92
CA GLN A 35 -23.26 17.36 -2.50
C GLN A 35 -23.80 16.04 -1.91
N GLY A 36 -23.96 16.01 -0.58
CA GLY A 36 -24.48 14.85 0.15
C GLY A 36 -23.42 13.79 0.41
N LEU A 37 -23.80 12.51 0.30
CA LEU A 37 -22.91 11.38 0.59
C LEU A 37 -21.58 11.42 -0.20
N PRO A 38 -21.53 11.69 -1.52
CA PRO A 38 -20.25 11.76 -2.26
C PRO A 38 -19.27 12.80 -1.71
N TYR A 39 -19.76 13.97 -1.30
CA TYR A 39 -18.94 15.01 -0.68
C TYR A 39 -18.47 14.60 0.73
N LEU A 40 -19.34 13.94 1.50
CA LEU A 40 -18.97 13.40 2.81
C LEU A 40 -17.83 12.36 2.67
N LEU A 41 -17.96 11.41 1.73
CA LEU A 41 -16.92 10.41 1.47
C LEU A 41 -15.61 11.07 1.03
N PHE A 42 -15.68 12.08 0.16
CA PHE A 42 -14.51 12.87 -0.24
C PHE A 42 -13.85 13.54 0.97
N ASN A 43 -14.62 14.19 1.85
CA ASN A 43 -14.09 14.83 3.06
C ASN A 43 -13.44 13.81 4.01
N ILE A 44 -14.05 12.64 4.21
CA ILE A 44 -13.46 11.57 5.03
C ILE A 44 -12.15 11.09 4.38
N HIS A 45 -12.13 10.87 3.07
CA HIS A 45 -10.94 10.44 2.32
C HIS A 45 -9.77 11.42 2.51
N ILE A 46 -9.98 12.71 2.25
CA ILE A 46 -8.93 13.74 2.37
C ILE A 46 -8.52 14.02 3.82
N THR A 47 -9.37 13.71 4.81
CA THR A 47 -9.06 13.90 6.24
C THR A 47 -8.27 12.72 6.80
N ILE A 48 -8.66 11.49 6.46
CA ILE A 48 -7.95 10.28 6.93
C ILE A 48 -6.64 10.07 6.16
N GLY A 49 -6.54 10.57 4.92
CA GLY A 49 -5.36 10.38 4.05
C GLY A 49 -4.04 10.80 4.71
N PRO A 50 -3.93 12.02 5.27
CA PRO A 50 -2.74 12.47 6.01
C PRO A 50 -2.41 11.62 7.24
N ILE A 51 -3.43 11.10 7.95
CA ILE A 51 -3.22 10.19 9.10
C ILE A 51 -2.56 8.90 8.62
N LEU A 52 -3.07 8.30 7.54
CA LEU A 52 -2.48 7.13 6.92
C LEU A 52 -1.04 7.41 6.42
N ALA A 53 -0.78 8.60 5.88
CA ALA A 53 0.58 8.99 5.49
C ALA A 53 1.55 8.94 6.68
N GLY A 54 1.15 9.44 7.85
CA GLY A 54 1.93 9.34 9.08
C GLY A 54 2.20 7.90 9.52
N VAL A 55 1.20 7.02 9.40
CA VAL A 55 1.36 5.58 9.71
C VAL A 55 2.35 4.91 8.75
N ILE A 56 2.29 5.20 7.46
CA ILE A 56 3.22 4.62 6.46
C ILE A 56 4.63 5.18 6.65
N ILE A 57 4.79 6.44 7.04
CA ILE A 57 6.11 6.99 7.43
C ILE A 57 6.68 6.23 8.64
N ALA A 58 5.87 5.97 9.67
CA ALA A 58 6.30 5.18 10.82
C ALA A 58 6.69 3.74 10.42
N LEU A 59 5.95 3.13 9.50
CA LEU A 59 6.31 1.83 8.92
C LEU A 59 7.66 1.88 8.19
N TRP A 60 7.89 2.89 7.35
CA TRP A 60 9.18 3.09 6.69
C TRP A 60 10.33 3.25 7.67
N ILE A 61 10.17 4.06 8.72
CA ILE A 61 11.18 4.20 9.78
C ILE A 61 11.47 2.84 10.42
N TYR A 62 10.44 2.06 10.75
CA TYR A 62 10.60 0.73 11.33
C TYR A 62 11.36 -0.23 10.38
N ILE A 63 11.01 -0.24 9.10
CA ILE A 63 11.70 -1.06 8.08
C ILE A 63 13.16 -0.62 7.94
N LEU A 64 13.42 0.68 7.81
CA LEU A 64 14.77 1.20 7.58
C LEU A 64 15.70 1.00 8.77
N THR A 65 15.16 0.99 10.00
CA THR A 65 15.92 0.76 11.24
C THR A 65 16.03 -0.71 11.63
N ASN A 66 15.30 -1.62 10.97
CA ASN A 66 15.35 -3.06 11.25
C ASN A 66 15.82 -3.86 10.03
N ASN A 67 17.11 -4.24 10.03
CA ASN A 67 17.73 -4.97 8.92
C ASN A 67 16.99 -6.28 8.56
N SER A 68 16.48 -7.03 9.54
CA SER A 68 15.76 -8.28 9.26
C SER A 68 14.44 -8.03 8.55
N ILE A 69 13.71 -6.97 8.92
CA ILE A 69 12.46 -6.60 8.26
C ILE A 69 12.76 -6.01 6.87
N ARG A 70 13.79 -5.17 6.75
CA ARG A 70 14.22 -4.61 5.46
C ARG A 70 14.58 -5.69 4.46
N ALA A 71 15.35 -6.70 4.86
CA ALA A 71 15.74 -7.82 4.01
C ALA A 71 14.54 -8.68 3.56
N HIS A 72 13.44 -8.68 4.31
CA HIS A 72 12.19 -9.32 3.89
C HIS A 72 11.50 -8.52 2.78
N PHE A 73 11.22 -7.23 3.02
CA PHE A 73 10.53 -6.37 2.05
C PHE A 73 11.34 -6.14 0.77
N PHE A 74 12.66 -6.09 0.91
CA PHE A 74 13.58 -5.80 -0.18
C PHE A 74 14.70 -6.85 -0.23
N PRO A 75 14.40 -8.04 -0.79
CA PRO A 75 15.33 -9.18 -0.82
C PRO A 75 16.42 -9.01 -1.90
N TYR A 76 17.13 -7.89 -1.91
CA TYR A 76 18.12 -7.54 -2.94
C TYR A 76 19.24 -8.57 -3.08
N SER A 77 19.66 -9.18 -1.97
CA SER A 77 20.69 -10.24 -1.92
C SER A 77 20.13 -11.66 -2.05
N HIS A 78 18.81 -11.83 -2.18
CA HIS A 78 18.10 -13.12 -2.19
C HIS A 78 17.21 -13.24 -3.43
N TRP A 79 17.70 -12.73 -4.57
CA TRP A 79 16.95 -12.72 -5.83
C TRP A 79 16.71 -14.12 -6.38
N ASP A 80 17.64 -15.04 -6.10
CA ASP A 80 17.52 -16.47 -6.36
C ASP A 80 16.30 -17.08 -5.66
N GLU A 81 16.03 -16.69 -4.40
CA GLU A 81 14.83 -17.12 -3.68
C GLU A 81 13.55 -16.56 -4.31
N VAL A 82 13.55 -15.29 -4.73
CA VAL A 82 12.41 -14.68 -5.45
C VAL A 82 12.10 -15.43 -6.75
N VAL A 83 13.14 -15.71 -7.54
CA VAL A 83 12.99 -16.43 -8.83
C VAL A 83 12.57 -17.88 -8.61
N SER A 84 13.11 -18.55 -7.59
CA SER A 84 12.74 -19.92 -7.22
C SER A 84 11.27 -20.00 -6.80
N ASP A 85 10.83 -19.10 -5.91
CA ASP A 85 9.43 -19.01 -5.49
C ASP A 85 8.49 -18.74 -6.66
N PHE A 86 8.88 -17.85 -7.59
CA PHE A 86 8.09 -17.58 -8.79
C PHE A 86 7.97 -18.81 -9.70
N LYS A 87 9.08 -19.52 -9.94
CA LYS A 87 9.08 -20.78 -10.70
C LYS A 87 8.25 -21.88 -10.04
N ASN A 88 8.19 -21.89 -8.72
CA ASN A 88 7.35 -22.82 -7.96
C ASN A 88 5.87 -22.41 -8.04
N LEU A 89 5.57 -21.12 -7.97
CA LEU A 89 4.21 -20.59 -8.07
C LEU A 89 3.55 -20.94 -9.41
N ILE A 90 4.27 -20.81 -10.53
CA ILE A 90 3.76 -21.24 -11.85
C ILE A 90 3.52 -22.76 -11.95
N ARG A 91 4.09 -23.55 -11.03
CA ARG A 91 3.87 -24.99 -10.87
C ARG A 91 2.85 -25.30 -9.76
N PHE A 92 2.06 -24.31 -9.34
CA PHE A 92 1.08 -24.40 -8.25
C PHE A 92 1.68 -24.82 -6.90
N LYS A 93 2.98 -24.56 -6.69
CA LYS A 93 3.65 -24.78 -5.41
C LYS A 93 3.80 -23.45 -4.70
N LEU A 94 3.08 -23.31 -3.60
CA LEU A 94 3.13 -22.13 -2.76
C LEU A 94 4.43 -22.07 -1.97
N ALA A 95 4.92 -20.86 -1.81
CA ALA A 95 6.12 -20.56 -1.07
C ALA A 95 5.90 -20.72 0.45
N GLU A 96 6.96 -20.91 1.25
CA GLU A 96 6.79 -20.98 2.71
C GLU A 96 6.29 -19.65 3.29
N THR A 97 5.47 -19.72 4.34
CA THR A 97 4.93 -18.57 5.06
C THR A 97 5.90 -18.03 6.11
N GLY A 98 5.77 -16.75 6.47
CA GLY A 98 6.54 -16.10 7.53
C GLY A 98 7.55 -15.05 7.05
N PRO A 99 8.32 -14.44 7.97
CA PRO A 99 9.26 -13.35 7.69
C PRO A 99 10.58 -13.91 7.12
N ARG A 100 10.55 -14.37 5.87
CA ARG A 100 11.73 -14.83 5.12
C ARG A 100 11.93 -14.01 3.83
N PRO A 101 13.15 -13.87 3.31
CA PRO A 101 13.34 -13.35 1.96
C PRO A 101 12.63 -14.23 0.91
N GLY A 102 12.42 -13.70 -0.30
CA GLY A 102 11.75 -14.40 -1.40
C GLY A 102 10.56 -13.65 -1.99
N LEU A 103 9.76 -14.32 -2.83
CA LEU A 103 8.68 -13.67 -3.59
C LEU A 103 7.61 -12.99 -2.70
N PRO A 104 7.15 -13.58 -1.57
CA PRO A 104 6.17 -12.92 -0.71
C PRO A 104 6.65 -11.57 -0.17
N GLY A 105 7.92 -11.52 0.26
CA GLY A 105 8.53 -10.29 0.77
C GLY A 105 8.76 -9.25 -0.33
N PHE A 106 9.19 -9.68 -1.52
CA PHE A 106 9.29 -8.80 -2.68
C PHE A 106 7.94 -8.17 -3.06
N VAL A 107 6.86 -8.96 -3.08
CA VAL A 107 5.50 -8.45 -3.36
C VAL A 107 5.05 -7.47 -2.27
N HIS A 108 5.33 -7.75 -1.00
CA HIS A 108 5.10 -6.77 0.09
C HIS A 108 5.86 -5.47 -0.12
N GLY A 109 7.13 -5.53 -0.56
CA GLY A 109 7.93 -4.37 -0.94
C GLY A 109 7.31 -3.56 -2.08
N LEU A 110 6.82 -4.23 -3.14
CA LEU A 110 6.13 -3.58 -4.25
C LEU A 110 4.86 -2.86 -3.79
N GLY A 111 4.04 -3.50 -2.95
CA GLY A 111 2.85 -2.86 -2.39
C GLY A 111 3.17 -1.66 -1.51
N LEU A 112 4.27 -1.71 -0.75
CA LEU A 112 4.74 -0.58 0.05
C LEU A 112 5.20 0.59 -0.82
N ILE A 113 5.89 0.32 -1.93
CA ILE A 113 6.28 1.35 -2.91
C ILE A 113 5.03 1.96 -3.54
N ASP A 114 4.10 1.13 -4.00
CA ASP A 114 2.85 1.56 -4.64
C ASP A 114 2.05 2.50 -3.73
N VAL A 115 1.74 2.09 -2.49
CA VAL A 115 1.03 2.96 -1.54
C VAL A 115 1.82 4.23 -1.20
N SER A 116 3.15 4.18 -1.21
CA SER A 116 3.98 5.38 -0.96
C SER A 116 3.85 6.39 -2.08
N ILE A 117 3.77 5.95 -3.34
CA ILE A 117 3.54 6.84 -4.50
C ILE A 117 2.16 7.49 -4.38
N VAL A 118 1.11 6.70 -4.10
CA VAL A 118 -0.25 7.20 -3.88
C VAL A 118 -0.28 8.25 -2.77
N LEU A 119 0.39 7.98 -1.66
CA LEU A 119 0.44 8.90 -0.51
C LEU A 119 1.20 10.18 -0.81
N ILE A 120 2.36 10.11 -1.47
CA ILE A 120 3.11 11.32 -1.87
C ILE A 120 2.22 12.19 -2.77
N ALA A 121 1.59 11.60 -3.79
CA ALA A 121 0.70 12.33 -4.68
C ALA A 121 -0.50 12.94 -3.93
N GLY A 122 -1.13 12.17 -3.03
CA GLY A 122 -2.25 12.62 -2.22
C GLY A 122 -1.88 13.77 -1.26
N VAL A 123 -0.72 13.70 -0.61
CA VAL A 123 -0.22 14.75 0.29
C VAL A 123 0.10 16.02 -0.50
N VAL A 124 0.77 15.91 -1.64
CA VAL A 124 1.04 17.06 -2.51
C VAL A 124 -0.27 17.73 -2.94
N MET A 125 -1.27 16.96 -3.38
CA MET A 125 -2.58 17.51 -3.71
C MET A 125 -3.29 18.12 -2.50
N HIS A 126 -3.23 17.50 -1.32
CA HIS A 126 -3.85 18.01 -0.10
C HIS A 126 -3.37 19.43 0.22
N PHE A 127 -2.07 19.69 0.05
CA PHE A 127 -1.49 21.02 0.26
C PHE A 127 -1.71 21.96 -0.92
N LEU A 128 -1.54 21.52 -2.18
CA LEU A 128 -1.61 22.41 -3.35
C LEU A 128 -3.02 22.74 -3.81
N PHE A 129 -3.99 21.84 -3.60
CA PHE A 129 -5.35 22.00 -4.11
C PHE A 129 -6.01 23.32 -3.63
N PRO A 130 -5.98 23.70 -2.34
CA PRO A 130 -6.53 24.97 -1.88
C PRO A 130 -5.87 26.20 -2.53
N PHE A 131 -4.57 26.18 -2.80
CA PHE A 131 -3.87 27.28 -3.47
C PHE A 131 -4.23 27.36 -4.96
N SER A 132 -4.43 26.22 -5.61
CA SER A 132 -4.83 26.17 -7.03
C SER A 132 -6.22 26.78 -7.33
N LEU A 133 -7.05 26.94 -6.29
CA LEU A 133 -8.32 27.66 -6.39
C LEU A 133 -8.12 29.17 -6.54
N LYS A 134 -7.03 29.72 -6.00
CA LYS A 134 -6.69 31.15 -6.03
C LYS A 134 -5.73 31.47 -7.18
N ASP A 135 -4.81 30.55 -7.46
CA ASP A 135 -3.82 30.68 -8.53
C ASP A 135 -4.02 29.56 -9.58
N PRO A 136 -4.66 29.88 -10.72
CA PRO A 136 -4.88 28.92 -11.79
C PRO A 136 -3.61 28.30 -12.39
N SER A 137 -2.44 28.93 -12.21
CA SER A 137 -1.16 28.40 -12.73
C SER A 137 -0.73 27.11 -12.03
N LEU A 138 -1.28 26.81 -10.84
CA LEU A 138 -1.03 25.57 -10.10
C LEU A 138 -1.93 24.41 -10.53
N LYS A 139 -2.95 24.64 -11.38
CA LYS A 139 -3.86 23.56 -11.82
C LYS A 139 -3.15 22.43 -12.59
N PRO A 140 -2.19 22.70 -13.49
CA PRO A 140 -1.47 21.63 -14.20
C PRO A 140 -0.70 20.70 -13.27
N ILE A 141 -0.02 21.23 -12.25
CA ILE A 141 0.72 20.39 -11.30
C ILE A 141 -0.22 19.55 -10.44
N VAL A 142 -1.34 20.12 -9.95
CA VAL A 142 -2.36 19.36 -9.23
C VAL A 142 -2.94 18.24 -10.10
N TYR A 143 -3.20 18.52 -11.38
CA TYR A 143 -3.70 17.52 -12.32
C TYR A 143 -2.72 16.36 -12.53
N ILE A 144 -1.41 16.63 -12.68
CA ILE A 144 -0.39 15.59 -12.80
C ILE A 144 -0.40 14.66 -11.58
N PHE A 145 -0.43 15.22 -10.36
CA PHE A 145 -0.47 14.42 -9.15
C PHE A 145 -1.79 13.66 -8.99
N MET A 146 -2.91 14.19 -9.49
CA MET A 146 -4.18 13.48 -9.52
C MET A 146 -4.11 12.26 -10.44
N GLU A 147 -3.56 12.38 -11.64
CA GLU A 147 -3.38 11.24 -12.57
C GLU A 147 -2.46 10.17 -11.97
N ILE A 148 -1.37 10.57 -11.30
CA ILE A 148 -0.50 9.63 -10.57
C ILE A 148 -1.27 8.94 -9.45
N HIS A 149 -1.99 9.71 -8.63
CA HIS A 149 -2.76 9.18 -7.51
C HIS A 149 -3.83 8.20 -7.97
N ASP A 150 -4.54 8.51 -9.06
CA ASP A 150 -5.61 7.66 -9.59
C ASP A 150 -5.05 6.39 -10.25
N PHE A 151 -3.94 6.50 -11.00
CA PHE A 151 -3.29 5.35 -11.61
C PHE A 151 -2.79 4.35 -10.55
N PHE A 152 -2.01 4.83 -9.59
CA PHE A 152 -1.47 3.97 -8.53
C PHE A 152 -2.56 3.57 -7.52
N GLY A 153 -3.61 4.38 -7.33
CA GLY A 153 -4.79 4.00 -6.56
C GLY A 153 -5.52 2.77 -7.15
N ASN A 154 -5.62 2.70 -8.48
CA ASN A 154 -6.14 1.51 -9.17
C ASN A 154 -5.17 0.32 -9.10
N SER A 155 -3.85 0.55 -9.20
CA SER A 155 -2.83 -0.48 -8.96
C SER A 155 -2.96 -1.08 -7.56
N MET A 156 -3.20 -0.24 -6.54
CA MET A 156 -3.40 -0.66 -5.16
C MET A 156 -4.62 -1.56 -4.97
N TRP A 157 -5.70 -1.39 -5.75
CA TRP A 157 -6.82 -2.34 -5.77
C TRP A 157 -6.38 -3.73 -6.25
N VAL A 158 -5.61 -3.80 -7.35
CA VAL A 158 -5.08 -5.05 -7.89
C VAL A 158 -4.17 -5.72 -6.85
N TYR A 159 -3.26 -4.95 -6.26
CA TYR A 159 -2.38 -5.42 -5.19
C TYR A 159 -3.19 -5.97 -4.00
N MET A 160 -4.16 -5.21 -3.48
CA MET A 160 -4.93 -5.61 -2.31
C MET A 160 -5.72 -6.91 -2.55
N VAL A 161 -6.42 -7.01 -3.68
CA VAL A 161 -7.19 -8.21 -4.03
C VAL A 161 -6.26 -9.41 -4.21
N GLY A 162 -5.17 -9.26 -4.97
CA GLY A 162 -4.19 -10.34 -5.18
C GLY A 162 -3.53 -10.77 -3.87
N HIS A 163 -3.15 -9.82 -3.03
CA HIS A 163 -2.52 -10.08 -1.74
C HIS A 163 -3.47 -10.82 -0.78
N ALA A 164 -4.71 -10.34 -0.64
CA ALA A 164 -5.73 -10.98 0.20
C ALA A 164 -6.09 -12.38 -0.32
N PHE A 165 -6.23 -12.54 -1.64
CA PHE A 165 -6.46 -13.84 -2.26
C PHE A 165 -5.33 -14.82 -1.95
N MET A 166 -4.07 -14.42 -2.11
CA MET A 166 -2.92 -15.29 -1.79
C MET A 166 -2.88 -15.65 -0.30
N ALA A 167 -3.14 -14.70 0.59
CA ALA A 167 -3.22 -14.99 2.03
C ALA A 167 -4.31 -16.04 2.36
N LEU A 168 -5.48 -15.95 1.72
CA LEU A 168 -6.54 -16.94 1.85
C LEU A 168 -6.13 -18.30 1.26
N LEU A 169 -5.52 -18.31 0.08
CA LEU A 169 -5.06 -19.52 -0.59
C LEU A 169 -4.04 -20.27 0.26
N HIS A 170 -3.04 -19.57 0.81
CA HIS A 170 -2.11 -20.15 1.79
C HIS A 170 -2.86 -20.77 2.95
N ARG A 171 -3.82 -20.07 3.56
CA ARG A 171 -4.60 -20.59 4.69
C ARG A 171 -5.41 -21.85 4.37
N VAL A 172 -5.89 -22.01 3.13
CA VAL A 172 -6.66 -23.18 2.71
C VAL A 172 -5.74 -24.36 2.41
N VAL A 173 -4.59 -24.14 1.77
CA VAL A 173 -3.67 -25.18 1.31
C VAL A 173 -2.68 -25.65 2.39
N SER A 174 -2.33 -24.79 3.35
CA SER A 174 -1.38 -25.12 4.43
C SER A 174 -2.01 -25.77 5.67
N LYS A 175 -3.21 -26.36 5.51
CA LYS A 175 -3.86 -27.15 6.56
C LYS A 175 -3.29 -28.56 6.64
#